data_AF-A0A3D3PK23-F1
#
_entry.id   AF-A0A3D3PK23-F1
#
_cell.length_a   1.000
_cell.length_b   1.000
_cell.length_c   1.000
_cell.angle_alpha   90.00
_cell.angle_beta   90.00
_cell.angle_gamma   90.00
#
_symmetry.space_group_name_H-M   'P 1'
#
loop_
_entity.id
_entity.type
_entity.pdbx_description
1 polymer ?
#
loop_
_entity_poly.entity_id
_entity_poly.type
_entity_poly.pdbx_seq_one_letter_code
_entity_poly.pdbx_strand_id
1 'polypeptide(L)' 'QTQPKLDALLDLVALGTVADVVKLDANNRILVAQGLKRMRAGRMHAGIAALFRAAGREARRASPFDLGFALGPRLNAAG' A
#
# COMPACT_ATOMS: atom_id res chain seq x y z
N GLN A 1 -6.25 -20.32 -20.81
CA GLN A 1 -6.98 -19.73 -19.67
C GLN A 1 -6.52 -18.28 -19.50
N THR A 2 -7.42 -17.32 -19.35
CA THR A 2 -7.07 -15.93 -19.04
C THR A 2 -6.72 -15.83 -17.55
N GLN A 3 -5.51 -15.37 -17.22
CA GLN A 3 -5.09 -15.17 -15.83
C GLN A 3 -5.95 -14.09 -15.14
N PRO A 4 -6.19 -14.19 -13.82
CA PRO A 4 -6.94 -13.20 -13.06
C PRO A 4 -6.20 -11.85 -13.05
N LYS A 5 -6.96 -10.76 -13.09
CA LYS A 5 -6.40 -9.41 -12.92
C LYS A 5 -6.05 -9.17 -11.46
N LEU A 6 -4.76 -9.00 -11.16
CA LEU A 6 -4.26 -8.78 -9.80
C LEU A 6 -4.03 -7.29 -9.48
N ASP A 7 -4.36 -6.38 -10.39
CA ASP A 7 -4.14 -4.95 -10.21
C ASP A 7 -4.90 -4.40 -8.99
N ALA A 8 -6.06 -4.98 -8.68
CA ALA A 8 -6.87 -4.63 -7.52
C ALA A 8 -6.12 -4.82 -6.19
N LEU A 9 -5.18 -5.77 -6.11
CA LEU A 9 -4.45 -6.14 -4.89
C LEU A 9 -3.18 -5.31 -4.66
N LEU A 10 -2.79 -4.47 -5.62
CA LEU A 10 -1.49 -3.80 -5.59
C LEU A 10 -1.33 -2.80 -4.42
N ASP A 11 -2.43 -2.30 -3.86
CA ASP A 11 -2.39 -1.47 -2.66
C ASP A 11 -2.00 -2.30 -1.41
N LEU A 12 -2.52 -3.51 -1.29
CA LEU A 12 -2.13 -4.46 -0.23
C LEU A 12 -0.69 -4.92 -0.42
N VAL A 13 -0.29 -5.26 -1.65
CA VAL A 13 1.10 -5.62 -1.98
C VAL A 13 2.04 -4.49 -1.61
N ALA A 14 1.71 -3.25 -2.00
CA ALA A 14 2.56 -2.10 -1.67
C ALA A 14 2.71 -1.89 -0.16
N LEU A 15 1.62 -2.02 0.61
CA LEU A 15 1.68 -1.92 2.07
C LEU A 15 2.57 -3.02 2.64
N GLY A 16 2.33 -4.28 2.30
CA GLY A 16 3.11 -5.42 2.83
C GLY A 16 4.60 -5.32 2.46
N THR A 17 4.92 -5.05 1.20
CA THR A 17 6.31 -4.89 0.75
C THR A 17 7.06 -3.81 1.53
N VAL A 18 6.42 -2.66 1.77
CA VAL A 18 7.07 -1.56 2.50
C VAL A 18 7.09 -1.80 4.00
N ALA A 19 6.02 -2.35 4.58
CA ALA A 19 5.92 -2.65 6.01
C ALA A 19 6.91 -3.74 6.45
N ASP A 20 7.17 -4.73 5.59
CA ASP A 20 8.13 -5.82 5.84
C ASP A 20 9.56 -5.46 5.47
N VAL A 21 9.83 -4.19 5.11
CA VAL A 21 11.17 -3.70 4.74
C VAL A 21 11.80 -4.54 3.62
N VAL A 22 10.98 -5.03 2.70
CA VAL A 22 11.45 -5.85 1.58
C VAL A 22 12.30 -4.99 0.64
N LYS A 23 13.38 -5.57 0.11
CA LYS A 23 14.27 -4.89 -0.84
C LYS A 23 13.48 -4.38 -2.06
N LEU A 24 13.54 -3.07 -2.31
CA LEU A 24 12.97 -2.44 -3.50
C LEU A 24 13.86 -2.62 -4.74
N ASP A 25 14.04 -3.88 -5.15
CA ASP A 25 14.57 -4.24 -6.46
C ASP A 25 13.62 -3.79 -7.60
N ALA A 26 13.95 -4.12 -8.83
CA ALA A 26 13.18 -3.70 -10.00
C ALA A 26 11.70 -4.10 -9.90
N ASN A 27 11.41 -5.34 -9.48
CA ASN A 27 10.04 -5.85 -9.44
C ASN A 27 9.26 -5.23 -8.29
N ASN A 28 9.82 -5.24 -7.09
CA ASN A 28 9.17 -4.68 -5.90
C ASN A 28 8.95 -3.17 -6.04
N ARG A 29 9.90 -2.45 -6.66
CA ARG A 29 9.75 -1.03 -6.96
C ARG A 29 8.57 -0.77 -7.90
N ILE A 30 8.39 -1.58 -8.94
CA ILE A 30 7.26 -1.43 -9.87
C ILE A 30 5.93 -1.72 -9.15
N LEU A 31 5.86 -2.82 -8.39
CA LEU A 31 4.65 -3.19 -7.65
C LEU A 31 4.24 -2.10 -6.64
N VAL A 32 5.18 -1.61 -5.84
CA VAL A 32 4.96 -0.52 -4.88
C VAL A 32 4.53 0.76 -5.60
N ALA A 33 5.18 1.12 -6.71
CA ALA A 33 4.83 2.32 -7.48
C ALA A 33 3.40 2.25 -8.04
N GLN A 34 2.98 1.08 -8.54
CA GLN A 34 1.61 0.89 -9.02
C GLN A 34 0.59 0.90 -7.88
N GLY A 35 0.89 0.25 -6.74
CA GLY A 35 0.04 0.31 -5.56
C GLY A 35 -0.18 1.73 -5.07
N LEU A 36 0.89 2.53 -4.96
CA LEU A 36 0.81 3.95 -4.61
C LEU A 36 0.00 4.75 -5.64
N LYS A 37 0.19 4.52 -6.94
CA LYS A 37 -0.59 5.19 -8.00
C LYS A 37 -2.09 4.93 -7.83
N ARG A 38 -2.48 3.69 -7.50
CA ARG A 38 -3.88 3.34 -7.24
C ARG A 38 -4.44 4.01 -6.00
N MET A 39 -3.72 3.96 -4.88
CA MET A 39 -4.12 4.65 -3.63
C MET A 39 -4.35 6.15 -3.88
N ARG A 40 -3.43 6.79 -4.62
CA ARG A 40 -3.53 8.22 -4.96
C ARG A 40 -4.74 8.54 -5.84
N ALA A 41 -5.13 7.60 -6.71
CA ALA A 41 -6.35 7.67 -7.52
C ALA A 41 -7.63 7.31 -6.74
N GLY A 42 -7.55 7.09 -5.42
CA GLY A 42 -8.70 6.67 -4.60
C GLY A 42 -9.12 5.22 -4.80
N ARG A 43 -8.31 4.40 -5.49
CA ARG A 43 -8.58 2.99 -5.78
C ARG A 43 -7.83 2.10 -4.80
N MET A 44 -8.42 1.83 -3.65
CA MET A 44 -7.84 1.00 -2.60
C MET A 44 -8.91 0.24 -1.82
N HIS A 45 -8.53 -0.82 -1.14
CA HIS A 45 -9.38 -1.58 -0.24
C HIS A 45 -9.81 -0.72 0.95
N ALA A 46 -10.99 -1.02 1.50
CA ALA A 46 -11.58 -0.27 2.61
C ALA A 46 -10.65 -0.21 3.84
N GLY A 47 -9.90 -1.29 4.12
CA GLY A 47 -8.92 -1.34 5.21
C GLY A 47 -7.77 -0.35 5.03
N ILE A 48 -7.20 -0.25 3.82
CA ILE A 48 -6.15 0.73 3.51
C ILE A 48 -6.67 2.15 3.67
N ALA A 49 -7.88 2.43 3.15
CA ALA A 49 -8.51 3.73 3.32
C ALA A 49 -8.76 4.07 4.80
N ALA A 50 -9.16 3.08 5.61
CA ALA A 50 -9.35 3.26 7.04
C ALA A 50 -8.03 3.56 7.76
N LEU A 51 -6.93 2.87 7.41
CA LEU A 51 -5.62 3.14 8.00
C LEU A 51 -5.12 4.55 7.66
N PHE A 52 -5.32 5.04 6.43
CA PHE A 52 -5.01 6.43 6.09
C PHE A 52 -5.79 7.43 6.95
N ARG A 53 -7.10 7.21 7.14
CA ARG A 53 -7.93 8.05 8.01
C ARG A 53 -7.45 8.01 9.46
N ALA A 54 -7.21 6.82 10.01
CA ALA A 54 -6.70 6.64 11.37
C ALA A 54 -5.29 7.21 11.58
N ALA A 55 -4.51 7.33 10.51
CA ALA A 55 -3.20 7.95 10.53
C ALA A 55 -3.22 9.48 10.36
N GLY A 56 -4.38 10.09 10.06
CA GLY A 56 -4.46 11.51 9.71
C GLY A 56 -3.67 11.85 8.44
N ARG A 57 -3.57 10.91 7.49
CA ARG A 57 -2.79 11.05 6.25
C ARG A 57 -3.72 11.09 5.03
N GLU A 58 -3.34 11.89 4.03
CA GLU A 58 -4.11 12.01 2.79
C GLU A 58 -3.65 10.98 1.75
N ALA A 59 -4.49 9.99 1.45
CA ALA A 59 -4.16 8.93 0.51
C ALA A 59 -3.82 9.44 -0.91
N ARG A 60 -4.34 10.60 -1.32
CA ARG A 60 -3.98 11.28 -2.60
C ARG A 60 -2.51 11.67 -2.69
N ARG A 61 -1.83 11.77 -1.54
CA ARG A 61 -0.39 12.05 -1.41
C ARG A 61 0.39 10.86 -0.89
N ALA A 62 -0.20 9.65 -0.88
CA ALA A 62 0.42 8.44 -0.35
C ALA A 62 1.86 8.25 -0.85
N SER A 63 2.77 7.93 0.05
CA SER A 63 4.18 7.68 -0.23
C SER A 63 4.64 6.40 0.47
N PRO A 64 5.80 5.82 0.09
CA PRO A 64 6.38 4.71 0.85
C PRO A 64 6.56 5.05 2.34
N PHE A 65 6.86 6.31 2.66
CA PHE A 65 6.99 6.76 4.05
C PHE A 65 5.68 6.60 4.84
N ASP A 66 4.53 6.97 4.24
CA ASP A 66 3.23 6.77 4.88
C ASP A 66 2.96 5.28 5.12
N LEU A 67 3.30 4.42 4.15
CA LEU A 67 3.12 2.97 4.28
C LEU A 67 3.98 2.39 5.41
N GLY A 68 5.27 2.73 5.45
CA GLY A 68 6.22 2.15 6.41
C GLY A 68 6.13 2.72 7.82
N PHE A 69 5.80 4.01 7.98
CA PHE A 69 5.86 4.69 9.27
C PHE A 69 4.51 5.10 9.84
N ALA A 70 3.44 5.11 9.04
CA ALA A 70 2.11 5.46 9.52
C ALA A 70 1.14 4.26 9.47
N LEU A 71 1.04 3.59 8.32
CA LEU A 71 0.06 2.52 8.11
C LEU A 71 0.55 1.17 8.65
N GLY A 72 1.77 0.76 8.30
CA GLY A 72 2.38 -0.51 8.72
C GLY A 72 2.37 -0.71 10.25
N PRO A 73 2.87 0.26 11.05
CA PRO A 73 2.83 0.15 12.51
C PRO A 73 1.43 -0.01 13.09
N ARG A 74 0.42 0.66 12.51
CA ARG A 74 -0.98 0.56 12.96
C ARG A 74 -1.59 -0.81 12.66
N LEU A 75 -1.25 -1.38 11.51
CA LEU A 75 -1.67 -2.74 11.17
C LEU A 75 -1.02 -3.76 12.12
N ASN A 76 0.28 -3.63 12.36
CA ASN A 76 1.04 -4.55 13.21
C ASN A 76 0.67 -4.44 14.70
N ALA A 77 0.23 -3.27 15.16
CA ALA A 77 -0.22 -3.06 16.54
C ALA A 77 -1.53 -3.79 16.90
N ALA A 78 -2.26 -4.34 15.92
CA ALA A 78 -3.40 -5.21 16.18
C ALA A 78 -3.00 -6.67 16.48
N GLY A 79 -1.75 -7.03 16.18
CA GLY A 79 -1.16 -8.35 16.46
C GLY A 79 -0.71 -8.52 17.89
#